data_AF-A0A955TSS9-F1
#
_entry.id   AF-A0A955TSS9-F1
#
_cell.length_a   1.000
_cell.length_b   1.000
_cell.length_c   1.000
_cell.angle_alpha   90.00
_cell.angle_beta   90.00
_cell.angle_gamma   90.00
#
_symmetry.space_group_name_H-M   'P 1'
#
loop_
_entity.id
_entity.type
_entity.pdbx_description
1 polymer ?
#
loop_
_entity_poly.entity_id
_entity_poly.type
_entity_poly.pdbx_seq_one_letter_code
_entity_poly.pdbx_strand_id
1 'polypeptide(L)'
;MDELKIPVSLLSPTIDVESLGFADTNELPPLEEPLGQSRALEALDFGLNIKSHGFNIYASGPIGTGKWAIIHKRVQQVALSMPPP
;
A
#
# COMPACT_ATOMS: atom_id res chain seq x y z
N MET A 1 -23.58 37.41 -6.27
CA MET A 1 -22.45 36.93 -5.44
C MET A 1 -22.88 35.86 -4.44
N ASP A 2 -24.12 35.88 -3.95
CA ASP A 2 -24.66 34.84 -3.05
C ASP A 2 -24.98 33.49 -3.73
N GLU A 3 -25.25 33.47 -5.05
CA GLU A 3 -25.55 32.25 -5.81
C GLU A 3 -24.39 31.25 -5.94
N LEU A 4 -23.17 31.65 -5.56
CA LEU A 4 -21.97 30.79 -5.57
C LEU A 4 -21.51 30.38 -4.17
N LYS A 5 -22.30 30.67 -3.12
CA LYS A 5 -21.95 30.29 -1.75
C LYS A 5 -22.19 28.79 -1.54
N ILE A 6 -21.12 28.09 -1.14
CA ILE A 6 -21.20 26.68 -0.77
C ILE A 6 -21.47 26.56 0.74
N PRO A 7 -22.47 25.77 1.17
CA PRO A 7 -22.68 25.47 2.59
C PRO A 7 -21.45 24.86 3.25
N VAL A 8 -21.16 25.24 4.50
CA VAL A 8 -20.01 24.72 5.26
C VAL A 8 -19.96 23.19 5.31
N SER A 9 -21.13 22.54 5.33
CA SER A 9 -21.25 21.08 5.33
C SER A 9 -20.71 20.39 4.08
N LEU A 10 -20.51 21.11 2.97
CA LEU A 10 -19.92 20.57 1.74
C LEU A 10 -18.42 20.84 1.63
N LEU A 11 -17.82 21.51 2.62
CA LEU A 11 -16.39 21.81 2.62
C LEU A 11 -15.54 20.63 3.14
N SER A 12 -16.17 19.63 3.77
CA SER A 12 -15.50 18.43 4.24
C SER A 12 -16.44 17.22 4.22
N PRO A 13 -15.93 16.01 3.95
CA PRO A 13 -16.70 14.79 4.17
C PRO A 13 -17.04 14.65 5.65
N THR A 14 -18.27 14.23 5.95
CA THR A 14 -18.68 13.85 7.30
C THR A 14 -18.48 12.35 7.48
N ILE A 15 -17.80 11.94 8.54
CA ILE A 15 -17.57 10.54 8.89
C ILE A 15 -18.32 10.26 10.19
N ASP A 16 -19.16 9.24 10.19
CA ASP A 16 -19.77 8.70 11.41
C ASP A 16 -18.74 7.80 12.11
N VAL A 17 -18.18 8.29 13.21
CA VAL A 17 -17.10 7.59 13.95
C VAL A 17 -17.62 6.30 14.59
N GLU A 18 -18.87 6.27 15.03
CA GLU A 18 -19.47 5.09 15.65
C GLU A 18 -19.62 3.93 14.65
N SER A 19 -19.71 4.24 13.36
CA SER A 19 -19.77 3.24 12.28
C SER A 19 -18.45 2.50 12.04
N LEU A 20 -17.34 2.98 12.58
CA LEU A 20 -16.01 2.42 12.35
C LEU A 20 -15.72 1.16 13.19
N GLY A 21 -16.45 0.98 14.30
CA GLY A 21 -16.40 -0.24 15.11
C GLY A 21 -15.16 -0.42 15.99
N PHE A 22 -14.38 0.64 16.24
CA PHE A 22 -13.27 0.66 17.19
C PHE A 22 -13.20 2.04 17.87
N ALA A 23 -12.69 2.10 19.11
CA ALA A 23 -12.56 3.36 19.84
C ALA A 23 -11.20 4.02 19.61
N ASP A 24 -10.14 3.22 19.46
CA ASP A 24 -8.77 3.69 19.24
C ASP A 24 -8.06 2.89 18.14
N THR A 25 -7.24 3.56 17.32
CA THR A 25 -6.51 2.91 16.22
C THR A 25 -5.48 1.87 16.69
N ASN A 26 -5.09 1.88 17.96
CA ASN A 26 -4.25 0.84 18.56
C ASN A 26 -4.96 -0.51 18.66
N GLU A 27 -6.28 -0.56 18.54
CA GLU A 27 -7.07 -1.79 18.49
C GLU A 27 -6.97 -2.48 17.11
N LEU A 28 -6.53 -1.75 16.08
CA LEU A 28 -6.45 -2.26 14.73
C LEU A 28 -5.19 -3.11 14.54
N PRO A 29 -5.28 -4.26 13.85
CA PRO A 29 -4.10 -5.01 13.46
C PRO A 29 -3.26 -4.16 12.48
N PRO A 30 -1.93 -4.30 12.50
CA PRO A 30 -1.08 -3.63 11.53
C PRO A 30 -1.45 -4.10 10.12
N LEU A 31 -1.41 -3.16 9.16
CA LEU A 31 -1.65 -3.48 7.76
C LEU A 31 -0.56 -4.43 7.25
N GLU A 32 -0.99 -5.60 6.78
CA GLU A 32 -0.07 -6.59 6.22
C GLU A 32 0.41 -6.18 4.83
N GLU A 33 -0.45 -5.50 4.06
CA GLU A 33 -0.16 -5.07 2.70
C GLU A 33 -0.16 -3.53 2.57
N PRO A 34 0.66 -2.99 1.65
CA PRO A 34 0.65 -1.57 1.35
C PRO A 34 -0.67 -1.12 0.70
N LEU A 35 -1.24 -0.04 1.24
CA LEU A 35 -2.46 0.57 0.73
C LEU A 35 -2.26 1.13 -0.69
N GLY A 36 -3.16 0.76 -1.61
CA GLY A 36 -3.21 1.32 -2.96
C GLY A 36 -2.07 0.90 -3.89
N GLN A 37 -1.31 -0.15 -3.55
CA GLN A 37 -0.14 -0.60 -4.32
C GLN A 37 -0.29 -2.01 -4.91
N SER A 38 -1.53 -2.48 -5.12
CA SER A 38 -1.81 -3.84 -5.64
C SER A 38 -1.06 -4.16 -6.92
N ARG A 39 -1.10 -3.26 -7.92
CA ARG A 39 -0.37 -3.42 -9.18
C ARG A 39 1.15 -3.55 -8.99
N ALA A 40 1.72 -2.84 -8.02
CA ALA A 40 3.15 -2.91 -7.74
C ALA A 40 3.55 -4.25 -7.12
N LEU A 41 2.69 -4.80 -6.24
CA LEU A 41 2.87 -6.14 -5.67
C LEU A 41 2.78 -7.23 -6.73
N GLU A 42 1.75 -7.17 -7.59
CA GLU A 42 1.57 -8.14 -8.68
C GLU A 42 2.76 -8.15 -9.65
N ALA A 43 3.27 -6.97 -10.03
CA ALA A 43 4.44 -6.86 -10.89
C ALA A 43 5.72 -7.41 -10.24
N LEU A 44 5.87 -7.20 -8.93
CA LEU A 44 6.99 -7.72 -8.17
C LEU A 44 6.94 -9.25 -8.09
N ASP A 45 5.77 -9.82 -7.81
CA ASP A 45 5.54 -11.27 -7.77
C ASP A 45 5.82 -11.93 -9.12
N PHE A 46 5.34 -11.31 -10.19
CA PHE A 46 5.65 -11.75 -11.53
C PHE A 46 7.18 -11.75 -11.79
N GLY A 47 7.84 -10.63 -11.49
CA GLY A 47 9.29 -10.49 -11.70
C GLY A 47 10.13 -11.47 -10.88
N LEU A 48 9.79 -11.71 -9.61
CA LEU A 48 10.52 -12.62 -8.71
C LEU A 48 10.40 -14.09 -9.11
N ASN A 49 9.35 -14.45 -9.85
CA ASN A 49 9.14 -15.79 -10.37
C ASN A 49 9.92 -16.08 -11.66
N ILE A 50 10.50 -15.07 -12.33
CA ILE A 50 11.32 -15.27 -13.53
C ILE A 50 12.69 -15.86 -13.15
N LYS A 51 12.94 -17.10 -13.57
CA LYS A 51 14.23 -17.80 -13.40
C LYS A 51 15.11 -17.65 -14.64
N SER A 52 15.58 -16.43 -14.88
CA SER A 52 16.49 -16.11 -15.98
C SER A 52 17.72 -15.38 -15.46
N HIS A 53 18.91 -15.87 -15.81
CA HIS A 53 20.15 -15.24 -15.41
C HIS A 53 20.25 -13.83 -16.00
N GLY A 54 20.63 -12.85 -15.16
CA GLY A 54 20.74 -11.44 -15.57
C GLY A 54 19.41 -10.68 -15.62
N PHE A 55 18.29 -11.30 -15.23
CA PHE A 55 17.02 -10.59 -15.06
C PHE A 55 17.04 -9.71 -13.80
N ASN A 56 16.72 -8.42 -13.96
CA ASN A 56 16.70 -7.44 -12.89
C ASN A 56 15.35 -6.74 -12.80
N ILE A 57 14.95 -6.35 -11.59
CA ILE A 57 13.73 -5.57 -11.34
C ILE A 57 14.12 -4.14 -10.99
N TYR A 58 13.48 -3.18 -11.65
CA TYR A 58 13.59 -1.75 -11.34
C TYR A 58 12.24 -1.21 -10.90
N ALA A 59 12.23 -0.44 -9.80
CA ALA A 59 11.01 0.14 -9.25
C ALA A 59 11.09 1.66 -9.22
N SER A 60 10.07 2.32 -9.76
CA SER A 60 9.95 3.77 -9.82
C SER A 60 8.66 4.25 -9.14
N GLY A 61 8.62 5.54 -8.80
CA GLY A 61 7.45 6.17 -8.20
C GLY A 61 7.85 7.36 -7.32
N PRO A 62 6.87 8.19 -6.92
CA PRO A 62 7.12 9.37 -6.10
C PRO A 62 7.86 9.07 -4.79
N ILE A 63 8.52 10.08 -4.23
CA ILE A 63 9.13 10.00 -2.91
C ILE A 63 8.01 9.84 -1.86
N GLY A 64 8.26 9.07 -0.81
CA GLY A 64 7.29 8.84 0.27
C GLY A 64 6.26 7.74 0.03
N THR A 65 6.25 7.07 -1.14
CA THR A 65 5.31 5.97 -1.43
C THR A 65 5.72 4.61 -0.85
N GLY A 66 6.73 4.56 0.01
CA GLY A 66 7.14 3.32 0.69
C GLY A 66 7.79 2.26 -0.20
N LYS A 67 8.26 2.60 -1.42
CA LYS A 67 8.84 1.64 -2.40
C LYS A 67 9.81 0.62 -1.78
N TRP A 68 10.78 1.09 -1.00
CA TRP A 68 11.76 0.21 -0.34
C TRP A 68 11.07 -0.76 0.63
N ALA A 69 10.17 -0.26 1.48
CA ALA A 69 9.50 -1.08 2.50
C ALA A 69 8.67 -2.19 1.85
N ILE A 70 7.97 -1.87 0.77
CA ILE A 70 7.15 -2.82 0.00
C ILE A 70 8.04 -3.89 -0.63
N ILE A 71 9.07 -3.49 -1.37
CA ILE A 71 9.96 -4.41 -2.09
C ILE A 71 10.69 -5.31 -1.09
N HIS A 72 11.27 -4.72 -0.04
CA HIS A 72 12.04 -5.45 0.94
C HIS A 72 11.20 -6.49 1.67
N LYS A 73 10.02 -6.09 2.18
CA LYS A 73 9.09 -7.02 2.84
C LYS A 73 8.69 -8.16 1.93
N ARG A 74 8.37 -7.87 0.66
CA ARG A 74 7.92 -8.91 -0.28
C ARG A 74 9.04 -9.86 -0.68
N VAL A 75 10.23 -9.36 -0.96
CA VAL A 75 11.41 -10.19 -1.26
C VAL A 75 11.74 -11.12 -0.09
N GLN A 76 11.68 -10.61 1.15
CA GLN A 76 11.87 -11.44 2.34
C GLN A 76 10.83 -12.56 2.45
N GLN A 77 9.55 -12.25 2.21
CA GLN A 77 8.48 -13.27 2.22
C GLN A 77 8.72 -14.36 1.18
N VAL A 78 9.10 -13.99 -0.05
CA VAL A 78 9.39 -14.97 -1.10
C VAL A 78 10.62 -15.81 -0.75
N ALA A 79 11.67 -15.21 -0.21
CA ALA A 79 12.89 -15.91 0.19
C ALA A 79 12.64 -17.01 1.26
N LEU A 80 11.70 -16.80 2.18
CA LEU A 80 11.34 -17.81 3.19
C LEU A 80 10.79 -19.11 2.60
N SER A 81 10.23 -19.05 1.38
CA SER A 81 9.73 -20.22 0.66
C SER A 81 10.76 -20.87 -0.29
N MET A 82 11.97 -20.32 -0.37
CA MET A 82 13.02 -20.81 -1.25
C MET A 82 14.03 -21.69 -0.51
N PRO A 83 14.71 -22.62 -1.20
CA PRO A 83 15.80 -23.37 -0.60
C PRO A 83 16.91 -22.41 -0.14
N PRO A 84 17.64 -22.75 0.93
CA PRO A 84 18.80 -21.97 1.34
C PRO A 84 19.85 -21.96 0.20
N PRO A 85 20.69 -20.90 0.15
CA PRO A 85 21.79 -20.81 -0.82
C PRO A 85 22.76 -21.99 -0.78
#